data_AF-A0A350XH83-F1
#
_entry.id   AF-A0A350XH83-F1
#
_cell.length_a   1.000
_cell.length_b   1.000
_cell.length_c   1.000
_cell.angle_alpha   90.00
_cell.angle_beta   90.00
_cell.angle_gamma   90.00
#
_symmetry.space_group_name_H-M   'P 1'
#
loop_
_entity.id
_entity.type
_entity.pdbx_description
1 polymer ?
#
loop_
_entity_poly.entity_id
_entity_poly.type
_entity_poly.pdbx_seq_one_letter_code
_entity_poly.pdbx_strand_id
1 'polypeptide(L)' 'VGEHNRPQDLDLNICKTKQLTNHRASSGEELVQLQAPVEMSLERALEYIGSDELVEVTPKSIRLRKMAKKLAKR' A
#
# COMPACT_ATOMS: atom_id res chain seq x y z
N VAL A 1 -0.42 -1.72 0.91
CA VAL A 1 -1.76 -1.47 0.33
C VAL A 1 -1.75 -1.48 -1.21
N GLY A 2 -0.82 -2.22 -1.79
CA GLY A 2 -0.50 -2.17 -3.21
C GLY A 2 0.94 -2.61 -3.40
N GLU A 3 1.32 -2.78 -4.66
CA GLU A 3 2.66 -3.18 -5.06
C GLU A 3 3.52 -1.94 -5.32
N HIS A 4 4.79 -1.98 -4.92
CA HIS A 4 5.75 -0.95 -5.29
C HIS A 4 6.40 -1.31 -6.62
N ASN A 5 6.62 -0.33 -7.49
CA ASN A 5 7.27 -0.55 -8.79
C ASN A 5 8.78 -0.83 -8.70
N ARG A 6 9.34 -0.81 -7.49
CA ARG A 6 10.75 -1.09 -7.21
C ARG A 6 10.82 -2.22 -6.18
N PRO A 7 11.93 -3.00 -6.16
CA PRO A 7 12.07 -4.15 -5.27
C PRO A 7 12.18 -3.82 -3.77
N GLN A 8 12.31 -2.54 -3.43
CA GLN A 8 12.38 -2.08 -2.04
C GLN A 8 10.98 -1.84 -1.44
N ASP A 9 10.85 -2.03 -0.13
CA ASP A 9 9.64 -1.65 0.58
C ASP A 9 9.51 -0.13 0.70
N LEU A 10 8.27 0.37 0.64
CA LEU A 10 7.95 1.78 0.85
C LEU A 10 6.86 1.95 1.92
N ASP A 11 7.22 2.58 3.03
CA ASP A 11 6.27 3.01 4.05
C ASP A 11 5.64 4.35 3.64
N LEU A 12 4.32 4.37 3.48
CA LEU A 12 3.57 5.57 3.10
C LEU A 12 2.30 5.75 3.91
N ASN A 13 1.87 7.01 4.04
CA ASN A 13 0.62 7.36 4.70
C ASN A 13 -0.47 7.57 3.64
N ILE A 14 -1.59 6.87 3.80
CA ILE A 14 -2.72 6.87 2.86
C ILE A 14 -3.76 7.94 3.23
N CYS A 15 -3.89 8.25 4.51
CA CYS A 15 -4.92 9.17 5.02
C CYS A 15 -4.48 10.63 5.00
N LYS A 16 -3.16 10.89 5.01
CA LYS A 16 -2.61 12.25 5.03
C LYS A 16 -2.23 12.67 3.62
N THR A 17 -2.81 13.78 3.16
CA THR A 17 -2.39 14.42 1.91
C THR A 17 -0.94 14.88 2.03
N LYS A 18 -0.13 14.54 1.03
CA LYS A 18 1.19 15.14 0.88
C LYS A 18 0.98 16.60 0.52
N GLN A 19 1.62 17.52 1.23
CA GLN A 19 1.64 18.91 0.81
C GLN A 19 2.31 18.99 -0.56
N LEU A 20 1.54 19.42 -1.57
CA LEU A 20 2.01 19.70 -2.91
C LEU A 20 2.69 21.09 -2.90
N THR A 21 3.87 21.21 -2.29
CA THR A 21 4.67 22.46 -2.35
C THR A 21 5.41 22.61 -3.69
N ASN A 22 4.85 22.09 -4.78
CA ASN A 22 5.34 22.42 -6.12
C ASN A 22 4.87 23.85 -6.47
N HIS A 23 5.71 24.80 -6.09
CA HIS A 23 5.59 26.26 -6.23
C HIS A 23 5.60 26.76 -7.72
N ARG A 24 5.17 25.93 -8.67
CA ARG A 24 5.17 26.22 -10.13
C ARG A 24 3.92 25.70 -10.87
N ALA A 25 2.78 25.57 -10.19
CA ALA A 25 1.52 25.23 -10.85
C ALA A 25 0.71 26.51 -11.15
N SER A 26 0.61 26.88 -12.43
CA SER A 26 -0.36 27.89 -12.91
C SER A 26 -1.57 27.25 -13.60
N SER A 27 -1.84 25.96 -13.38
CA SER A 27 -2.95 25.29 -14.03
C SER A 27 -3.51 24.18 -13.15
N GLY A 28 -4.71 24.45 -12.60
CA GLY A 28 -5.81 23.52 -12.42
C GLY A 28 -5.60 22.38 -11.43
N GLU A 29 -6.44 22.36 -10.39
CA GLU A 29 -6.68 21.16 -9.61
C GLU A 29 -7.11 20.03 -10.55
N GLU A 30 -6.19 19.11 -10.83
CA GLU A 30 -6.47 17.89 -11.56
C GLU A 30 -7.26 16.96 -10.64
N LEU A 31 -8.51 16.67 -11.01
CA LEU A 31 -9.31 15.64 -10.36
C LEU A 31 -8.59 14.31 -10.54
N VAL A 32 -7.90 13.85 -9.49
CA VAL A 32 -7.16 12.59 -9.51
C VAL A 32 -8.16 11.43 -9.58
N GLN A 33 -8.26 10.79 -10.74
CA GLN A 33 -9.00 9.54 -10.88
C GLN A 33 -8.17 8.39 -10.32
N LEU A 34 -8.73 7.65 -9.37
CA LEU A 34 -8.11 6.45 -8.82
C LEU A 34 -8.44 5.26 -9.72
N GLN A 35 -7.40 4.50 -10.10
CA GLN A 35 -7.60 3.21 -10.76
C GLN A 35 -8.26 2.22 -9.80
N ALA A 36 -9.04 1.30 -10.35
CA ALA A 36 -9.69 0.25 -9.57
C ALA A 36 -8.63 -0.59 -8.82
N PRO A 37 -8.90 -0.96 -7.56
CA PRO A 37 -7.97 -1.79 -6.79
C PRO A 37 -7.85 -3.18 -7.41
N VAL A 38 -6.66 -3.78 -7.28
CA VAL A 38 -6.44 -5.16 -7.70
C VAL A 38 -7.06 -6.09 -6.65
N GLU A 39 -8.07 -6.85 -7.06
CA GLU A 39 -8.63 -7.90 -6.22
C GLU A 39 -7.71 -9.13 -6.22
N MET A 40 -7.31 -9.57 -5.03
CA MET A 40 -6.49 -10.76 -4.86
C MET A 40 -7.34 -11.89 -4.28
N SER A 41 -7.31 -13.05 -4.94
CA SER A 41 -7.84 -14.30 -4.39
C SER A 41 -6.92 -14.84 -3.29
N LEU A 42 -7.38 -15.84 -2.54
CA LEU A 42 -6.58 -16.44 -1.47
C LEU A 42 -5.32 -17.10 -2.03
N GLU A 43 -5.44 -17.80 -3.15
CA GLU A 43 -4.36 -18.51 -3.81
C GLU A 43 -3.28 -17.52 -4.26
N ARG A 44 -3.71 -16.42 -4.91
CA ARG A 44 -2.81 -15.35 -5.35
C ARG A 44 -2.13 -14.66 -4.17
N ALA A 45 -2.85 -14.45 -3.07
CA ALA A 45 -2.27 -13.85 -1.86
C ALA A 45 -1.22 -14.77 -1.22
N LEU A 46 -1.44 -16.09 -1.24
CA LEU A 46 -0.48 -17.07 -0.73
C LEU A 46 0.78 -17.20 -1.59
N GLU A 47 0.64 -17.08 -2.91
CA GLU A 47 1.78 -17.04 -3.83
C GLU A 47 2.58 -15.73 -3.70
N TYR A 48 1.89 -14.63 -3.38
CA TYR A 48 2.50 -13.30 -3.31
C TYR A 48 3.33 -13.06 -2.04
N ILE A 49 2.97 -13.65 -0.90
CA ILE A 49 3.62 -13.31 0.38
C ILE A 49 5.11 -13.64 0.43
N GLY A 50 5.89 -12.72 0.99
CA GLY A 50 7.28 -12.95 1.39
C GLY A 50 7.42 -13.63 2.75
N SER A 51 8.66 -13.94 3.14
CA SER A 51 8.98 -14.59 4.42
C SER A 51 8.73 -13.72 5.66
N ASP A 52 8.70 -12.39 5.50
CA ASP A 52 8.39 -11.44 6.58
C ASP A 52 6.98 -10.84 6.46
N GLU A 53 6.08 -11.53 5.74
CA GLU A 53 4.71 -11.12 5.51
C GLU A 53 3.72 -12.21 5.94
N LEU A 54 2.46 -11.80 6.14
CA LEU A 54 1.38 -12.63 6.66
C LEU A 54 0.10 -12.32 5.89
N VAL A 55 -0.66 -13.37 5.57
CA VAL A 55 -2.03 -13.25 5.07
C VAL A 55 -2.98 -13.32 6.26
N GLU A 56 -3.76 -12.26 6.48
CA GLU A 56 -4.87 -12.24 7.42
C GLU A 56 -6.14 -12.70 6.68
N VAL A 57 -6.69 -13.83 7.09
CA VAL A 57 -7.89 -14.42 6.49
C VAL A 57 -9.08 -14.26 7.45
N THR A 58 -10.15 -13.64 6.94
CA THR A 58 -11.45 -13.55 7.62
C THR A 58 -12.55 -14.00 6.68
N PRO A 59 -13.73 -14.43 7.16
CA PRO A 59 -14.80 -14.93 6.29
C PRO A 59 -15.28 -13.92 5.22
N LYS A 60 -15.07 -12.62 5.44
CA LYS A 60 -15.48 -11.54 4.54
C LYS A 60 -14.33 -10.90 3.78
N SER A 61 -13.08 -11.12 4.20
CA SER A 61 -11.95 -10.37 3.64
C SER A 61 -10.61 -11.09 3.83
N ILE A 62 -9.75 -10.93 2.83
CA ILE A 62 -8.37 -11.39 2.83
C ILE A 62 -7.49 -10.13 2.78
N ARG A 63 -6.50 -10.03 3.66
CA ARG A 63 -5.58 -8.88 3.72
C ARG A 63 -4.14 -9.32 3.83
N LEU A 64 -3.24 -8.55 3.23
CA LEU A 64 -1.79 -8.73 3.33
C LEU A 64 -1.23 -7.76 4.38
N ARG A 65 -0.34 -8.27 5.23
CA ARG A 65 0.27 -7.55 6.34
C ARG A 65 1.75 -7.92 6.44
N LYS A 66 2.59 -6.96 6.84
CA LYS A 66 3.97 -7.26 7.24
C LYS A 66 4.02 -7.85 8.66
N MET A 67 4.83 -8.88 8.87
CA MET A 67 5.12 -9.38 10.20
C MET A 67 5.73 -8.24 11.03
N ALA A 68 5.26 -8.06 12.25
CA ALA A 68 5.75 -7.00 13.11
C ALA A 68 7.24 -7.20 13.41
N LYS A 69 8.12 -6.52 12.68
CA LYS A 69 9.47 -6.22 13.17
C LYS A 69 9.24 -5.39 14.43
N LYS A 70 9.69 -5.85 15.61
CA LYS A 70 9.70 -5.03 16.83
C LYS A 70 10.29 -3.69 16.42
N LEU A 71 9.43 -2.66 16.31
CA LEU A 71 9.87 -1.32 15.98
C LEU A 71 10.82 -0.96 17.11
N ALA A 72 12.12 -0.84 16.80
CA ALA A 72 13.08 -0.37 17.78
C ALA A 72 12.53 0.97 18.30
N LYS A 73 12.26 1.03 19.62
CA LYS A 73 11.80 2.23 20.32
C LYS A 73 12.60 3.43 19.81
N ARG A 74 11.89 4.43 19.29
CA ARG A 74 12.43 5.81 19.20
C ARG A 74 12.27 6.46 20.56
#